data_AF-A0A4Y8UUU4-F1
#
_entry.id   AF-A0A4Y8UUU4-F1
#
_cell.length_a   1.000
_cell.length_b   1.000
_cell.length_c   1.000
_cell.angle_alpha   90.00
_cell.angle_beta   90.00
_cell.angle_gamma   90.00
#
_symmetry.space_group_name_H-M   'P 1'
#
loop_
_entity.id
_entity.type
_entity.pdbx_description
1 polymer ?
#
loop_
_entity_poly.entity_id
_entity_poly.type
_entity_poly.pdbx_seq_one_letter_code
_entity_poly.pdbx_strand_id
1 'polypeptide(L)'
;MKAANDDTPMPPNPDSDTLAAIKQALAQQEFASIEEVNDFLQTFTKQQNLAGNPDFQGLSPYQMHHLLTRPYDAPDVLVFSTQPSGVEEAPIMRLFQMLVDAIGDKGLKATAMGNLPQKFCREAALRYWGEQEHERRTRYGGINREEDFFDLHVVRIVAEMAKLIRRVKGKFVLTATYRKVLKQGGLSSLYTSLFECYVQKFNWDYRSRGREHPFFQQSFAFTLYLLQQFGRTERPARFYEDRFIQAFPMLLDDLHDAILGAEREIRIQYRYRVLTDFAAFMGLVTLQRLSDDLTPEYAVTALPLVFELVEFR
;
A
#
# COMPACT_ATOMS: atom_id res chain seq x y z
N MET A 1 -17.95 46.28 -21.76
CA MET A 1 -18.03 44.81 -21.92
C MET A 1 -17.87 44.20 -20.55
N LYS A 2 -18.91 43.52 -20.06
CA LYS A 2 -18.98 42.94 -18.70
C LYS A 2 -18.06 41.73 -18.60
N ALA A 3 -17.33 41.65 -17.48
CA ALA A 3 -16.63 40.46 -17.03
C ALA A 3 -17.65 39.34 -16.79
N ALA A 4 -17.41 38.17 -17.37
CA ALA A 4 -18.12 36.96 -17.05
C ALA A 4 -17.51 36.39 -15.76
N ASN A 5 -18.31 36.33 -14.69
CA ASN A 5 -18.03 35.55 -13.51
C ASN A 5 -17.98 34.07 -13.92
N ASP A 6 -16.85 33.44 -13.68
CA ASP A 6 -16.68 31.99 -13.78
C ASP A 6 -17.21 31.39 -12.48
N ASP A 7 -18.53 31.22 -12.40
CA ASP A 7 -19.23 30.46 -11.35
C ASP A 7 -19.04 28.95 -11.61
N THR A 8 -17.81 28.48 -11.47
CA THR A 8 -17.57 27.04 -11.34
C THR A 8 -17.94 26.66 -9.90
N PRO A 9 -18.91 25.75 -9.66
CA PRO A 9 -19.26 25.36 -8.30
C PRO A 9 -18.04 24.68 -7.67
N MET A 10 -17.55 25.25 -6.57
CA MET A 10 -16.66 24.50 -5.67
C MET A 10 -17.33 23.16 -5.34
N PRO A 11 -16.60 22.04 -5.37
CA PRO A 11 -17.15 20.77 -4.92
C PRO A 11 -17.66 20.94 -3.48
N PRO A 12 -18.83 20.37 -3.14
CA PRO A 12 -19.40 20.52 -1.82
C PRO A 12 -18.42 19.98 -0.77
N ASN A 13 -18.23 20.77 0.28
CA ASN A 13 -17.41 20.38 1.41
C ASN A 13 -18.12 19.23 2.15
N PRO A 14 -17.50 18.06 2.37
CA PRO A 14 -18.14 16.90 2.99
C PRO A 14 -18.75 17.19 4.37
N ASP A 15 -18.18 18.15 5.11
CA ASP A 15 -18.73 18.63 6.39
C ASP A 15 -20.01 19.46 6.22
N SER A 16 -20.17 20.14 5.08
CA SER A 16 -21.35 20.96 4.79
C SER A 16 -22.57 20.11 4.40
N ASP A 17 -22.34 18.98 3.72
CA ASP A 17 -23.39 18.05 3.32
C ASP A 17 -23.93 17.26 4.52
N THR A 18 -23.06 16.85 5.46
CA THR A 18 -23.51 16.20 6.70
C THR A 18 -24.31 17.15 7.58
N LEU A 19 -23.88 18.42 7.72
CA LEU A 19 -24.63 19.43 8.46
C LEU A 19 -25.97 19.77 7.81
N ALA A 20 -26.04 19.81 6.48
CA ALA A 20 -27.28 20.01 5.74
C ALA A 20 -28.25 18.82 5.92
N ALA A 21 -27.74 17.59 5.85
CA ALA A 21 -28.52 16.38 6.07
C ALA A 21 -29.09 16.30 7.49
N ILE A 22 -28.29 16.65 8.52
CA ILE A 22 -28.75 16.72 9.91
C ILE A 22 -29.85 17.78 10.06
N LYS A 23 -29.66 18.99 9.51
CA LYS A 23 -30.66 20.05 9.56
C LYS A 23 -31.98 19.65 8.88
N GLN A 24 -31.90 18.97 7.74
CA GLN A 24 -33.06 18.49 7.02
C GLN A 24 -33.79 17.39 7.79
N ALA A 25 -33.06 16.45 8.41
CA ALA A 25 -33.65 15.36 9.18
C ALA A 25 -34.33 15.89 10.46
N LEU A 26 -33.73 16.86 11.15
CA LEU A 26 -34.34 17.55 12.29
C LEU A 26 -35.60 18.33 11.91
N ALA A 27 -35.67 18.90 10.71
CA ALA A 27 -36.85 19.63 10.24
C ALA A 27 -38.05 18.73 9.87
N GLN A 28 -37.85 17.41 9.78
CA GLN A 28 -38.88 16.44 9.40
C GLN A 28 -39.54 15.73 10.59
N GLN A 29 -39.10 16.00 11.83
CA GLN A 29 -39.65 15.39 13.03
C GLN A 29 -39.97 16.45 14.08
N GLU A 30 -41.02 16.20 14.85
CA GLU A 30 -41.34 16.97 16.05
C GLU A 30 -40.74 16.26 17.26
N PHE A 31 -40.07 17.00 18.13
CA PHE A 31 -39.41 16.47 19.33
C PHE A 31 -40.06 17.09 20.57
N ALA A 32 -40.40 16.27 21.55
CA ALA A 32 -41.02 16.70 22.80
C ALA A 32 -40.00 17.20 23.84
N SER A 33 -38.72 16.86 23.69
CA SER A 33 -37.64 17.34 24.57
C SER A 33 -36.27 17.38 23.89
N ILE A 34 -35.29 18.00 24.57
CA ILE A 34 -33.89 18.04 24.12
C ILE A 34 -33.25 16.64 24.17
N GLU A 35 -33.66 15.81 25.11
CA GLU A 35 -33.22 14.40 25.20
C GLU A 35 -33.65 13.61 23.96
N GLU A 36 -34.87 13.78 23.46
CA GLU A 36 -35.32 13.15 22.21
C GLU A 36 -34.52 13.63 20.99
N VAL A 37 -34.16 14.92 20.95
CA VAL A 37 -33.27 15.47 19.89
C VAL A 37 -31.89 14.80 19.96
N ASN A 38 -31.33 14.64 21.15
CA ASN A 38 -30.01 14.00 21.33
C ASN A 38 -30.03 12.53 20.94
N ASP A 39 -31.06 11.78 21.36
CA ASP A 39 -31.21 10.36 21.01
C ASP A 39 -31.42 10.18 19.50
N PHE A 40 -32.19 11.07 18.87
CA PHE A 40 -32.35 11.11 17.42
C PHE A 40 -31.02 11.39 16.71
N LEU A 41 -30.26 12.41 17.13
CA LEU A 41 -28.97 12.75 16.54
C LEU A 41 -27.98 11.59 16.66
N GLN A 42 -27.89 10.94 17.82
CA GLN A 42 -27.03 9.77 18.02
C GLN A 42 -27.43 8.63 17.08
N THR A 43 -28.73 8.35 16.97
CA THR A 43 -29.25 7.31 16.08
C THR A 43 -28.98 7.64 14.62
N PHE A 44 -29.23 8.87 14.21
CA PHE A 44 -29.00 9.36 12.84
C PHE A 44 -27.53 9.27 12.46
N THR A 45 -26.63 9.80 13.31
CA THR A 45 -25.17 9.72 13.08
C THR A 45 -24.70 8.27 13.03
N LYS A 46 -25.20 7.39 13.91
CA LYS A 46 -24.88 5.96 13.88
C LYS A 46 -25.33 5.31 12.56
N GLN A 47 -26.54 5.62 12.09
CA GLN A 47 -27.07 5.09 10.83
C GLN A 47 -26.23 5.57 9.64
N GLN A 48 -25.89 6.85 9.58
CA GLN A 48 -25.04 7.41 8.52
C GLN A 48 -23.65 6.76 8.52
N ASN A 49 -23.05 6.55 9.69
CA ASN A 49 -21.73 5.93 9.80
C ASN A 49 -21.69 4.45 9.41
N LEU A 50 -22.85 3.77 9.37
CA LEU A 50 -22.98 2.36 8.96
C LEU A 50 -23.52 2.20 7.53
N ALA A 51 -24.05 3.27 6.93
CA ALA A 51 -24.51 3.25 5.55
C ALA A 51 -23.33 3.24 4.58
N GLY A 52 -23.43 2.46 3.51
CA GLY A 52 -22.41 2.41 2.46
C GLY A 52 -22.30 3.76 1.74
N ASN A 53 -21.07 4.23 1.56
CA ASN A 53 -20.77 5.48 0.86
C ASN A 53 -20.27 5.17 -0.57
N PRO A 54 -20.92 5.71 -1.62
CA PRO A 54 -20.46 5.57 -3.00
C PRO A 54 -19.01 6.02 -3.24
N ASP A 55 -18.54 7.07 -2.55
CA ASP A 55 -17.17 7.58 -2.67
C ASP A 55 -16.15 6.58 -2.11
N PHE A 56 -16.55 5.81 -1.10
CA PHE A 56 -15.76 4.70 -0.56
C PHE A 56 -16.08 3.36 -1.23
N GLN A 57 -16.69 3.41 -2.42
CA GLN A 57 -17.05 2.24 -3.22
C GLN A 57 -17.90 1.23 -2.43
N GLY A 58 -18.85 1.75 -1.64
CA GLY A 58 -19.80 0.96 -0.86
C GLY A 58 -19.39 0.71 0.59
N LEU A 59 -18.15 1.00 0.99
CA LEU A 59 -17.76 0.96 2.41
C LEU A 59 -18.46 2.08 3.18
N SER A 60 -18.84 1.78 4.41
CA SER A 60 -19.33 2.79 5.34
C SER A 60 -18.20 3.65 5.91
N PRO A 61 -18.47 4.87 6.40
CA PRO A 61 -17.48 5.67 7.12
C PRO A 61 -16.84 4.92 8.31
N TYR A 62 -17.62 4.08 9.00
CA TYR A 62 -17.10 3.19 10.04
C TYR A 62 -16.05 2.22 9.49
N GLN A 63 -16.39 1.45 8.46
CA GLN A 63 -15.44 0.50 7.84
C GLN A 63 -14.18 1.22 7.34
N MET A 64 -14.33 2.33 6.61
CA MET A 64 -13.20 3.11 6.11
C MET A 64 -12.28 3.60 7.23
N HIS A 65 -12.84 4.14 8.32
CA HIS A 65 -12.05 4.57 9.47
C HIS A 65 -11.22 3.42 10.05
N HIS A 66 -11.80 2.23 10.17
CA HIS A 66 -11.10 1.05 10.67
C HIS A 66 -9.99 0.58 9.72
N LEU A 67 -10.23 0.60 8.40
CA LEU A 67 -9.21 0.29 7.40
C LEU A 67 -7.99 1.23 7.48
N LEU A 68 -8.22 2.52 7.74
CA LEU A 68 -7.17 3.54 7.79
C LEU A 68 -6.41 3.58 9.13
N THR A 69 -7.04 3.19 10.23
CA THR A 69 -6.45 3.40 11.56
C THR A 69 -6.01 2.12 12.24
N ARG A 70 -6.76 1.02 12.07
CA ARG A 70 -6.54 -0.25 12.77
C ARG A 70 -6.96 -1.46 11.92
N PRO A 71 -6.37 -1.67 10.73
CA PRO A 71 -6.81 -2.73 9.81
C PRO A 71 -6.64 -4.14 10.38
N TYR A 72 -5.77 -4.35 11.38
CA TYR A 72 -5.56 -5.64 12.04
C TYR A 72 -6.43 -5.85 13.29
N ASP A 73 -7.10 -4.81 13.79
CA ASP A 73 -7.92 -4.87 15.02
C ASP A 73 -9.42 -4.70 14.74
N ALA A 74 -9.86 -4.92 13.49
CA ALA A 74 -11.25 -4.77 13.04
C ALA A 74 -11.75 -6.02 12.29
N PRO A 75 -11.90 -7.18 12.97
CA PRO A 75 -12.26 -8.45 12.33
C PRO A 75 -13.69 -8.49 11.79
N ASP A 76 -14.53 -7.51 12.13
CA ASP A 76 -15.84 -7.23 11.56
C ASP A 76 -15.78 -6.49 10.22
N VAL A 77 -14.60 -5.97 9.84
CA VAL A 77 -14.37 -5.21 8.59
C VAL A 77 -13.37 -5.91 7.68
N LEU A 78 -12.25 -6.38 8.24
CA LEU A 78 -11.13 -6.95 7.50
C LEU A 78 -10.46 -8.06 8.31
N VAL A 79 -10.29 -9.22 7.69
CA VAL A 79 -9.53 -10.34 8.25
C VAL A 79 -8.35 -10.67 7.34
N PHE A 80 -7.16 -10.80 7.92
CA PHE A 80 -5.97 -11.28 7.23
C PHE A 80 -5.82 -12.80 7.40
N SER A 81 -5.58 -13.49 6.29
CA SER A 81 -5.25 -14.91 6.30
C SER A 81 -3.88 -15.15 6.92
N THR A 82 -3.80 -16.18 7.77
CA THR A 82 -2.53 -16.61 8.38
C THR A 82 -1.71 -17.51 7.47
N GLN A 83 -2.33 -18.07 6.42
CA GLN A 83 -1.70 -19.04 5.51
C GLN A 83 -2.14 -18.83 4.05
N PRO A 84 -1.87 -17.65 3.45
CA PRO A 84 -2.14 -17.46 2.03
C PRO A 84 -1.30 -18.43 1.17
N SER A 85 -1.87 -18.87 0.05
CA SER A 85 -1.22 -19.74 -0.93
C SER A 85 -0.54 -18.93 -2.05
N GLY A 86 0.43 -19.51 -2.75
CA GLY A 86 1.12 -18.86 -3.89
C GLY A 86 2.05 -17.71 -3.51
N VAL A 87 2.51 -17.66 -2.26
CA VAL A 87 3.38 -16.59 -1.74
C VAL A 87 4.79 -16.64 -2.31
N GLU A 88 5.24 -17.81 -2.78
CA GLU A 88 6.57 -18.06 -3.34
C GLU A 88 6.86 -17.24 -4.60
N GLU A 89 5.81 -16.88 -5.35
CA GLU A 89 5.92 -16.07 -6.57
C GLU A 89 5.99 -14.56 -6.28
N ALA A 90 5.64 -14.13 -5.05
CA ALA A 90 5.68 -12.73 -4.68
C ALA A 90 7.13 -12.19 -4.77
N PRO A 91 7.35 -11.02 -5.42
CA PRO A 91 8.68 -10.42 -5.55
C PRO A 91 9.48 -10.33 -4.24
N ILE A 92 8.83 -9.86 -3.16
CA ILE A 92 9.44 -9.80 -1.84
C ILE A 92 9.92 -11.17 -1.34
N MET A 93 9.17 -12.24 -1.59
CA MET A 93 9.52 -13.61 -1.18
C MET A 93 10.62 -14.21 -2.02
N ARG A 94 10.58 -14.02 -3.34
CA ARG A 94 11.67 -14.47 -4.22
C ARG A 94 13.01 -13.85 -3.82
N LEU A 95 13.02 -12.55 -3.55
CA LEU A 95 14.21 -11.83 -3.08
C LEU A 95 14.62 -12.24 -1.66
N PHE A 96 13.65 -12.44 -0.76
CA PHE A 96 13.92 -12.88 0.59
C PHE A 96 14.53 -14.28 0.61
N GLN A 97 14.05 -15.21 -0.23
CA GLN A 97 14.62 -16.54 -0.35
C GLN A 97 16.06 -16.50 -0.88
N MET A 98 16.36 -15.66 -1.89
CA MET A 98 17.75 -15.45 -2.34
C MET A 98 18.65 -14.94 -1.21
N LEU A 99 18.14 -14.05 -0.35
CA LEU A 99 18.87 -13.55 0.82
C LEU A 99 19.07 -14.64 1.88
N VAL A 100 18.04 -15.43 2.18
CA VAL A 100 18.11 -16.57 3.10
C VAL A 100 19.15 -17.59 2.62
N ASP A 101 19.14 -17.95 1.35
CA ASP A 101 20.08 -18.89 0.74
C ASP A 101 21.52 -18.37 0.83
N ALA A 102 21.72 -17.08 0.56
CA ALA A 102 23.03 -16.45 0.67
C ALA A 102 23.54 -16.35 2.12
N ILE A 103 22.64 -16.19 3.09
CA ILE A 103 22.97 -16.23 4.52
C ILE A 103 23.37 -17.65 4.94
N GLY A 104 22.54 -18.65 4.62
CA GLY A 104 22.73 -20.04 4.98
C GLY A 104 23.09 -20.25 6.47
N ASP A 105 23.79 -21.35 6.77
CA ASP A 105 24.22 -21.65 8.14
C ASP A 105 25.48 -20.88 8.57
N LYS A 106 26.31 -20.45 7.60
CA LYS A 106 27.61 -19.79 7.87
C LYS A 106 27.51 -18.27 8.06
N GLY A 107 26.34 -17.70 7.75
CA GLY A 107 26.08 -16.27 7.70
C GLY A 107 26.70 -15.59 6.47
N LEU A 108 26.06 -14.52 6.02
CA LEU A 108 26.55 -13.68 4.92
C LEU A 108 27.41 -12.55 5.49
N LYS A 109 28.68 -12.46 5.11
CA LYS A 109 29.54 -11.35 5.55
C LYS A 109 28.99 -10.02 5.04
N ALA A 110 28.75 -9.07 5.93
CA ALA A 110 28.39 -7.71 5.56
C ALA A 110 29.63 -6.92 5.13
N THR A 111 29.43 -5.82 4.41
CA THR A 111 30.50 -4.85 4.15
C THR A 111 30.89 -4.12 5.44
N ALA A 112 31.96 -3.34 5.40
CA ALA A 112 32.38 -2.52 6.54
C ALA A 112 31.29 -1.52 6.99
N MET A 113 30.52 -0.98 6.03
CA MET A 113 29.36 -0.11 6.29
C MET A 113 28.13 -0.91 6.74
N GLY A 114 28.22 -2.24 6.73
CA GLY A 114 27.16 -3.11 7.20
C GLY A 114 26.07 -3.41 6.17
N ASN A 115 26.37 -3.20 4.89
CA ASN A 115 25.52 -3.49 3.74
C ASN A 115 25.75 -4.91 3.21
N LEU A 116 24.90 -5.36 2.30
CA LEU A 116 25.08 -6.57 1.50
C LEU A 116 26.33 -6.45 0.61
N PRO A 117 27.10 -7.54 0.43
CA PRO A 117 28.23 -7.54 -0.49
C PRO A 117 27.82 -7.25 -1.94
N GLN A 118 28.57 -6.38 -2.62
CA GLN A 118 28.35 -6.04 -4.03
C GLN A 118 28.24 -7.28 -4.93
N LYS A 119 29.10 -8.28 -4.73
CA LYS A 119 29.07 -9.53 -5.51
C LYS A 119 27.72 -10.24 -5.38
N PHE A 120 27.19 -10.35 -4.16
CA PHE A 120 25.89 -10.95 -3.93
C PHE A 120 24.78 -10.13 -4.60
N CYS A 121 24.79 -8.80 -4.48
CA CYS A 121 23.78 -7.94 -5.11
C CYS A 121 23.77 -8.09 -6.64
N ARG A 122 24.94 -8.15 -7.29
CA ARG A 122 25.05 -8.37 -8.74
C ARG A 122 24.46 -9.71 -9.17
N GLU A 123 24.85 -10.79 -8.48
CA GLU A 123 24.37 -12.14 -8.79
C GLU A 123 22.86 -12.27 -8.54
N ALA A 124 22.36 -11.70 -7.44
CA ALA A 124 20.94 -11.71 -7.10
C ALA A 124 20.12 -10.91 -8.13
N ALA A 125 20.58 -9.74 -8.55
CA ALA A 125 19.89 -8.93 -9.54
C ALA A 125 19.84 -9.59 -10.92
N LEU A 126 20.95 -10.17 -11.37
CA LEU A 126 20.99 -10.92 -12.64
C LEU A 126 20.00 -12.10 -12.60
N ARG A 127 19.98 -12.85 -11.50
CA ARG A 127 19.04 -13.97 -11.31
C ARG A 127 17.58 -13.50 -11.25
N TYR A 128 17.33 -12.38 -10.59
CA TYR A 128 15.98 -11.88 -10.34
C TYR A 128 15.36 -11.21 -11.58
N TRP A 129 16.12 -10.35 -12.27
CA TRP A 129 15.66 -9.64 -13.47
C TRP A 129 15.81 -10.46 -14.76
N GLY A 130 16.74 -11.42 -14.80
CA GLY A 130 17.17 -12.05 -16.05
C GLY A 130 18.10 -11.15 -16.87
N GLU A 131 18.72 -11.72 -17.92
CA GLU A 131 19.78 -11.04 -18.69
C GLU A 131 19.31 -9.73 -19.34
N GLN A 132 18.20 -9.76 -20.08
CA GLN A 132 17.72 -8.61 -20.85
C GLN A 132 17.36 -7.41 -19.96
N GLU A 133 16.59 -7.64 -18.89
CA GLU A 133 16.19 -6.56 -17.99
C GLU A 133 17.37 -6.08 -17.12
N HIS A 134 18.30 -6.97 -16.77
CA HIS A 134 19.55 -6.60 -16.11
C HIS A 134 20.38 -5.66 -16.99
N GLU A 135 20.58 -5.97 -18.27
CA GLU A 135 21.27 -5.09 -19.21
C GLU A 135 20.57 -3.72 -19.33
N ARG A 136 19.24 -3.71 -19.43
CA ARG A 136 18.46 -2.47 -19.53
C ARG A 136 18.62 -1.59 -18.29
N ARG A 137 18.51 -2.18 -17.09
CA ARG A 137 18.63 -1.47 -15.80
C ARG A 137 20.05 -1.02 -15.48
N THR A 138 21.05 -1.77 -15.94
CA THR A 138 22.47 -1.45 -15.68
C THR A 138 23.16 -0.69 -16.81
N ARG A 139 22.43 -0.36 -17.88
CA ARG A 139 22.94 0.33 -19.08
C ARG A 139 23.75 1.59 -18.79
N TYR A 140 23.33 2.39 -17.80
CA TYR A 140 23.95 3.68 -17.46
C TYR A 140 24.62 3.68 -16.07
N GLY A 141 24.65 2.53 -15.39
CA GLY A 141 25.18 2.39 -14.04
C GLY A 141 24.99 0.96 -13.54
N GLY A 142 26.09 0.24 -13.34
CA GLY A 142 26.04 -1.12 -12.80
C GLY A 142 25.69 -1.17 -11.30
N ILE A 143 25.52 -2.38 -10.77
CA ILE A 143 25.26 -2.60 -9.34
C ILE A 143 26.59 -2.55 -8.59
N ASN A 144 26.91 -1.41 -8.00
CA ASN A 144 28.17 -1.16 -7.32
C ASN A 144 28.04 -1.15 -5.78
N ARG A 145 26.84 -0.89 -5.27
CA ARG A 145 26.46 -0.95 -3.85
C ARG A 145 25.09 -1.61 -3.71
N GLU A 146 24.72 -1.96 -2.48
CA GLU A 146 23.42 -2.54 -2.16
C GLU A 146 22.24 -1.70 -2.67
N GLU A 147 22.31 -0.38 -2.48
CA GLU A 147 21.26 0.56 -2.89
C GLU A 147 21.02 0.60 -4.41
N ASP A 148 22.00 0.18 -5.23
CA ASP A 148 21.83 0.09 -6.68
C ASP A 148 20.90 -1.09 -7.06
N PHE A 149 20.69 -2.05 -6.15
CA PHE A 149 19.63 -3.05 -6.24
C PHE A 149 18.61 -2.86 -5.11
N PHE A 150 17.85 -1.77 -5.24
CA PHE A 150 17.03 -1.23 -4.17
C PHE A 150 15.90 -2.17 -3.69
N ASP A 151 15.35 -3.03 -4.55
CA ASP A 151 14.35 -4.03 -4.12
C ASP A 151 14.93 -4.98 -3.06
N LEU A 152 16.14 -5.50 -3.30
CA LEU A 152 16.82 -6.38 -2.35
C LEU A 152 17.23 -5.64 -1.08
N HIS A 153 17.62 -4.36 -1.21
CA HIS A 153 17.90 -3.49 -0.08
C HIS A 153 16.68 -3.36 0.84
N VAL A 154 15.50 -3.09 0.27
CA VAL A 154 14.23 -3.02 1.00
C VAL A 154 13.91 -4.36 1.67
N VAL A 155 14.06 -5.49 0.96
CA VAL A 155 13.85 -6.82 1.55
C VAL A 155 14.73 -7.05 2.77
N ARG A 156 16.03 -6.67 2.71
CA ARG A 156 16.92 -6.80 3.87
C ARG A 156 16.43 -5.97 5.05
N ILE A 157 16.06 -4.69 4.84
CA ILE A 157 15.58 -3.81 5.91
C ILE A 157 14.31 -4.38 6.54
N VAL A 158 13.34 -4.77 5.72
CA VAL A 158 12.06 -5.32 6.19
C VAL A 158 12.29 -6.63 6.95
N ALA A 159 13.16 -7.51 6.47
CA ALA A 159 13.50 -8.74 7.15
C ALA A 159 14.22 -8.51 8.50
N GLU A 160 15.04 -7.47 8.62
CA GLU A 160 15.64 -7.05 9.89
C GLU A 160 14.59 -6.49 10.86
N MET A 161 13.70 -5.61 10.38
CA MET A 161 12.59 -5.04 11.17
C MET A 161 11.61 -6.13 11.65
N ALA A 162 11.35 -7.13 10.80
CA ALA A 162 10.57 -8.32 11.12
C ALA A 162 11.34 -9.30 12.03
N LYS A 163 12.59 -9.00 12.37
CA LYS A 163 13.50 -9.82 13.20
C LYS A 163 13.75 -11.21 12.61
N LEU A 164 13.59 -11.41 11.30
CA LEU A 164 13.88 -12.68 10.62
C LEU A 164 15.38 -12.86 10.39
N ILE A 165 16.06 -11.75 10.12
CA ILE A 165 17.52 -11.70 10.04
C ILE A 165 18.05 -10.67 11.04
N ARG A 166 19.35 -10.76 11.35
CA ARG A 166 20.05 -9.73 12.11
C ARG A 166 21.52 -9.72 11.76
N ARG A 167 22.20 -8.62 12.05
CA ARG A 167 23.65 -8.52 11.96
C ARG A 167 24.34 -8.89 13.27
N VAL A 168 25.32 -9.79 13.23
CA VAL A 168 26.15 -10.21 14.36
C VAL A 168 27.61 -10.27 13.91
N LYS A 169 28.50 -9.55 14.60
CA LYS A 169 29.96 -9.57 14.31
C LYS A 169 30.27 -9.38 12.82
N GLY A 170 29.62 -8.43 12.17
CA GLY A 170 29.82 -8.12 10.75
C GLY A 170 29.25 -9.15 9.77
N LYS A 171 28.34 -10.03 10.19
CA LYS A 171 27.62 -10.98 9.32
C LYS A 171 26.11 -10.88 9.51
N PHE A 172 25.35 -11.03 8.44
CA PHE A 172 23.92 -11.33 8.51
C PHE A 172 23.74 -12.80 8.87
N VAL A 173 22.81 -13.08 9.78
CA VAL A 173 22.45 -14.43 10.23
C VAL A 173 20.93 -14.56 10.34
N LEU A 174 20.42 -15.77 10.10
CA LEU A 174 19.02 -16.12 10.35
C LEU A 174 18.77 -16.18 11.86
N THR A 175 17.67 -15.57 12.33
CA THR A 175 17.35 -15.53 13.75
C THR A 175 16.60 -16.78 14.22
N ALA A 176 16.46 -16.93 15.54
CA ALA A 176 15.53 -17.91 16.11
C ALA A 176 14.07 -17.61 15.71
N THR A 177 13.71 -16.33 15.56
CA THR A 177 12.38 -15.90 15.07
C THR A 177 12.11 -16.45 13.67
N TYR A 178 13.06 -16.32 12.73
CA TYR A 178 12.92 -16.91 11.41
C TYR A 178 12.63 -18.41 11.46
N ARG A 179 13.44 -19.17 12.22
CA ARG A 179 13.25 -20.62 12.34
C ARG A 179 11.90 -20.99 12.98
N LYS A 180 11.45 -20.20 13.95
CA LYS A 180 10.13 -20.36 14.59
C LYS A 180 9.00 -20.11 13.61
N VAL A 181 9.01 -18.97 12.93
CA VAL A 181 7.98 -18.57 11.95
C VAL A 181 7.90 -19.60 10.81
N LEU A 182 9.05 -20.00 10.25
CA LEU A 182 9.12 -21.01 9.21
C LEU A 182 8.55 -22.36 9.69
N LYS A 183 8.84 -22.79 10.93
CA LYS A 183 8.31 -24.04 11.49
C LYS A 183 6.79 -23.98 11.73
N GLN A 184 6.25 -22.80 12.04
CA GLN A 184 4.84 -22.63 12.40
C GLN A 184 3.89 -22.66 11.18
N GLY A 185 4.30 -22.09 10.06
CA GLY A 185 3.44 -22.07 8.86
C GLY A 185 4.19 -21.83 7.56
N GLY A 186 5.45 -22.28 7.49
CA GLY A 186 6.22 -22.33 6.26
C GLY A 186 6.46 -20.95 5.63
N LEU A 187 6.47 -20.93 4.30
CA LEU A 187 6.66 -19.71 3.52
C LEU A 187 5.50 -18.72 3.72
N SER A 188 4.27 -19.21 3.92
CA SER A 188 3.10 -18.34 4.13
C SER A 188 3.25 -17.51 5.40
N SER A 189 3.69 -18.09 6.53
CA SER A 189 3.93 -17.31 7.74
C SER A 189 5.12 -16.34 7.62
N LEU A 190 6.13 -16.67 6.82
CA LEU A 190 7.23 -15.74 6.51
C LEU A 190 6.73 -14.56 5.66
N TYR A 191 5.90 -14.84 4.64
CA TYR A 191 5.24 -13.81 3.85
C TYR A 191 4.41 -12.89 4.72
N THR A 192 3.50 -13.43 5.56
CA THR A 192 2.67 -12.61 6.45
C THR A 192 3.52 -11.76 7.39
N SER A 193 4.63 -12.30 7.92
CA SER A 193 5.56 -11.53 8.77
C SER A 193 6.24 -10.37 8.03
N LEU A 194 6.64 -10.59 6.77
CA LEU A 194 7.23 -9.55 5.92
C LEU A 194 6.18 -8.51 5.49
N PHE A 195 5.00 -8.96 5.09
CA PHE A 195 3.88 -8.13 4.68
C PHE A 195 3.45 -7.19 5.81
N GLU A 196 3.18 -7.72 7.00
CA GLU A 196 2.79 -6.94 8.18
C GLU A 196 3.88 -5.92 8.53
N CYS A 197 5.15 -6.34 8.53
CA CYS A 197 6.26 -5.45 8.79
C CYS A 197 6.37 -4.33 7.75
N TYR A 198 6.14 -4.63 6.47
CA TYR A 198 6.21 -3.66 5.40
C TYR A 198 5.10 -2.61 5.49
N VAL A 199 3.87 -3.03 5.75
CA VAL A 199 2.72 -2.11 5.79
C VAL A 199 2.64 -1.32 7.11
N GLN A 200 3.14 -1.85 8.23
CA GLN A 200 3.05 -1.18 9.53
C GLN A 200 4.32 -0.47 10.00
N LYS A 201 5.53 -0.94 9.61
CA LYS A 201 6.79 -0.50 10.25
C LYS A 201 7.78 0.11 9.29
N PHE A 202 7.87 -0.41 8.08
CA PHE A 202 8.74 0.15 7.06
C PHE A 202 8.16 1.48 6.57
N ASN A 203 8.99 2.53 6.48
CA ASN A 203 8.57 3.82 5.95
C ASN A 203 8.56 3.76 4.42
N TRP A 204 7.38 3.83 3.79
CA TRP A 204 7.26 3.79 2.33
C TRP A 204 7.94 4.99 1.65
N ASP A 205 8.05 6.12 2.34
CA ASP A 205 8.69 7.32 1.80
C ASP A 205 10.21 7.16 1.70
N TYR A 206 10.81 6.23 2.46
CA TYR A 206 12.21 5.86 2.26
C TYR A 206 12.44 5.23 0.89
N ARG A 207 11.44 4.49 0.40
CA ARG A 207 11.51 3.81 -0.89
C ARG A 207 11.21 4.75 -2.05
N SER A 208 10.33 5.71 -1.82
CA SER A 208 9.87 6.63 -2.84
C SER A 208 10.75 7.87 -2.96
N ARG A 209 10.87 8.42 -4.17
CA ARG A 209 11.45 9.75 -4.37
C ARG A 209 10.32 10.77 -4.39
N GLY A 210 10.33 11.74 -3.49
CA GLY A 210 9.34 12.82 -3.48
C GLY A 210 9.04 13.34 -2.08
N ARG A 211 7.97 14.13 -1.96
CA ARG A 211 7.46 14.65 -0.70
C ARG A 211 6.97 13.49 0.19
N GLU A 212 7.30 13.51 1.47
CA GLU A 212 6.77 12.55 2.44
C GLU A 212 5.24 12.66 2.49
N HIS A 213 4.57 11.52 2.44
CA HIS A 213 3.11 11.48 2.44
C HIS A 213 2.63 10.16 3.06
N PRO A 214 2.64 10.05 4.41
CA PRO A 214 2.33 8.81 5.12
C PRO A 214 0.95 8.23 4.81
N PHE A 215 0.02 9.08 4.36
CA PHE A 215 -1.34 8.67 4.01
C PHE A 215 -1.42 7.54 2.97
N PHE A 216 -0.49 7.49 1.99
CA PHE A 216 -0.48 6.38 1.01
C PHE A 216 -0.27 5.03 1.69
N GLN A 217 0.65 4.97 2.64
CA GLN A 217 0.88 3.76 3.45
C GLN A 217 -0.31 3.50 4.38
N GLN A 218 -0.86 4.54 5.02
CA GLN A 218 -2.03 4.43 5.90
C GLN A 218 -3.24 3.82 5.17
N SER A 219 -3.40 4.15 3.89
CA SER A 219 -4.53 3.73 3.06
C SER A 219 -4.37 2.35 2.40
N PHE A 220 -3.31 1.58 2.71
CA PHE A 220 -3.02 0.33 2.02
C PHE A 220 -4.19 -0.66 2.01
N ALA A 221 -4.95 -0.75 3.11
CA ALA A 221 -6.07 -1.67 3.24
C ALA A 221 -7.24 -1.28 2.32
N PHE A 222 -7.45 0.01 2.09
CA PHE A 222 -8.42 0.46 1.08
C PHE A 222 -7.97 0.09 -0.34
N THR A 223 -6.67 0.15 -0.64
CA THR A 223 -6.18 -0.36 -1.93
C THR A 223 -6.41 -1.86 -2.08
N LEU A 224 -6.19 -2.66 -1.03
CA LEU A 224 -6.54 -4.09 -1.06
C LEU A 224 -8.03 -4.30 -1.35
N TYR A 225 -8.91 -3.48 -0.75
CA TYR A 225 -10.34 -3.50 -1.02
C TYR A 225 -10.65 -3.24 -2.49
N LEU A 226 -10.08 -2.17 -3.07
CA LEU A 226 -10.26 -1.85 -4.49
C LEU A 226 -9.77 -2.99 -5.40
N LEU A 227 -8.64 -3.62 -5.08
CA LEU A 227 -8.10 -4.75 -5.84
C LEU A 227 -9.01 -5.98 -5.77
N GLN A 228 -9.61 -6.28 -4.62
CA GLN A 228 -10.58 -7.37 -4.53
C GLN A 228 -11.86 -7.09 -5.30
N GLN A 229 -12.37 -5.86 -5.24
CA GLN A 229 -13.61 -5.49 -5.91
C GLN A 229 -13.47 -5.48 -7.44
N PHE A 230 -12.35 -4.96 -7.95
CA PHE A 230 -12.22 -4.64 -9.38
C PHE A 230 -11.09 -5.36 -10.11
N GLY A 231 -10.13 -5.94 -9.38
CA GLY A 231 -8.88 -6.43 -9.95
C GLY A 231 -8.93 -7.77 -10.64
N ARG A 232 -10.05 -8.51 -10.56
CA ARG A 232 -10.24 -9.75 -11.35
C ARG A 232 -10.24 -9.49 -12.86
N THR A 233 -10.62 -8.27 -13.25
CA THR A 233 -10.54 -7.82 -14.64
C THR A 233 -9.38 -6.84 -14.75
N GLU A 234 -8.62 -6.93 -15.83
CA GLU A 234 -7.58 -5.95 -16.13
C GLU A 234 -8.17 -4.54 -16.20
N ARG A 235 -7.54 -3.59 -15.49
CA ARG A 235 -7.94 -2.17 -15.48
C ARG A 235 -6.71 -1.28 -15.62
N PRO A 236 -6.81 -0.12 -16.27
CA PRO A 236 -5.71 0.86 -16.26
C PRO A 236 -5.47 1.38 -14.84
N ALA A 237 -4.24 1.73 -14.49
CA ALA A 237 -3.86 2.29 -13.19
C ALA A 237 -4.71 3.51 -12.83
N ARG A 238 -5.05 4.35 -13.82
CA ARG A 238 -5.95 5.50 -13.67
C ARG A 238 -7.29 5.15 -13.03
N PHE A 239 -7.85 3.98 -13.30
CA PHE A 239 -9.11 3.53 -12.70
C PHE A 239 -9.06 3.45 -11.18
N TYR A 240 -7.92 3.01 -10.63
CA TYR A 240 -7.69 2.93 -9.19
C TYR A 240 -7.29 4.30 -8.63
N GLU A 241 -6.50 5.07 -9.37
CA GLU A 241 -6.14 6.44 -9.00
C GLU A 241 -7.39 7.34 -8.84
N ASP A 242 -8.35 7.24 -9.79
CA ASP A 242 -9.60 8.00 -9.75
C ASP A 242 -10.42 7.68 -8.51
N ARG A 243 -10.55 6.39 -8.17
CA ARG A 243 -11.26 5.93 -6.96
C ARG A 243 -10.57 6.33 -5.68
N PHE A 244 -9.25 6.34 -5.68
CA PHE A 244 -8.47 6.79 -4.55
C PHE A 244 -8.68 8.28 -4.29
N ILE A 245 -8.63 9.11 -5.34
CA ILE A 245 -8.87 10.55 -5.23
C ILE A 245 -10.34 10.84 -4.86
N GLN A 246 -11.29 10.08 -5.41
CA GLN A 246 -12.70 10.19 -5.05
C GLN A 246 -12.92 9.89 -3.55
N ALA A 247 -12.25 8.87 -3.00
CA ALA A 247 -12.35 8.55 -1.58
C ALA A 247 -11.63 9.58 -0.68
N PHE A 248 -10.57 10.23 -1.17
CA PHE A 248 -9.74 11.12 -0.38
C PHE A 248 -9.46 12.45 -1.10
N PRO A 249 -10.51 13.25 -1.40
CA PRO A 249 -10.35 14.51 -2.13
C PRO A 249 -9.52 15.53 -1.34
N MET A 250 -9.55 15.44 0.01
CA MET A 250 -8.76 16.29 0.92
C MET A 250 -7.25 16.26 0.64
N LEU A 251 -6.73 15.19 0.02
CA LEU A 251 -5.31 15.10 -0.35
C LEU A 251 -4.90 16.13 -1.41
N LEU A 252 -5.86 16.64 -2.19
CA LEU A 252 -5.61 17.68 -3.18
C LEU A 252 -5.32 19.03 -2.52
N ASP A 253 -5.94 19.30 -1.37
CA ASP A 253 -5.81 20.56 -0.64
C ASP A 253 -4.40 20.71 -0.05
N ASP A 254 -3.79 19.60 0.37
CA ASP A 254 -2.44 19.55 0.95
C ASP A 254 -1.31 19.85 -0.05
N LEU A 255 -1.63 19.92 -1.35
CA LEU A 255 -0.69 20.03 -2.46
C LEU A 255 -0.86 21.30 -3.30
N HIS A 256 -1.32 22.39 -2.68
CA HIS A 256 -1.52 23.68 -3.36
C HIS A 256 -0.27 24.22 -4.10
N ASP A 257 0.94 23.87 -3.64
CA ASP A 257 2.22 24.29 -4.25
C ASP A 257 2.86 23.23 -5.18
N ALA A 258 2.11 22.20 -5.57
CA ALA A 258 2.63 21.14 -6.44
C ALA A 258 2.98 21.68 -7.84
N ILE A 259 4.25 21.58 -8.23
CA ILE A 259 4.77 22.07 -9.52
C ILE A 259 4.03 21.44 -10.72
N LEU A 260 3.60 20.18 -10.58
CA LEU A 260 2.93 19.42 -11.64
C LEU A 260 1.38 19.48 -11.55
N GLY A 261 0.85 20.18 -10.54
CA GLY A 261 -0.55 20.15 -10.12
C GLY A 261 -0.84 19.02 -9.12
N ALA A 262 -1.66 19.33 -8.10
CA ALA A 262 -1.96 18.43 -6.97
C ALA A 262 -2.45 17.06 -7.42
N GLU A 263 -3.45 17.02 -8.30
CA GLU A 263 -4.04 15.77 -8.78
C GLU A 263 -3.00 14.88 -9.49
N ARG A 264 -2.19 15.49 -10.37
CA ARG A 264 -1.15 14.75 -11.10
C ARG A 264 -0.09 14.19 -10.15
N GLU A 265 0.27 14.94 -9.12
CA GLU A 265 1.23 14.49 -8.11
C GLU A 265 0.67 13.29 -7.32
N ILE A 266 -0.58 13.35 -6.84
CA ILE A 266 -1.22 12.23 -6.14
C ILE A 266 -1.26 10.99 -7.01
N ARG A 267 -1.64 11.12 -8.29
CA ARG A 267 -1.69 9.99 -9.24
C ARG A 267 -0.32 9.32 -9.39
N ILE A 268 0.73 10.12 -9.55
CA ILE A 268 2.11 9.64 -9.64
C ILE A 268 2.50 8.92 -8.35
N GLN A 269 2.25 9.51 -7.19
CA GLN A 269 2.60 8.91 -5.91
C GLN A 269 1.82 7.61 -5.65
N TYR A 270 0.51 7.58 -5.95
CA TYR A 270 -0.31 6.37 -5.82
C TYR A 270 0.22 5.25 -6.74
N ARG A 271 0.52 5.55 -8.00
CA ARG A 271 1.04 4.56 -8.96
C ARG A 271 2.36 3.95 -8.52
N TYR A 272 3.30 4.78 -8.09
CA TYR A 272 4.63 4.29 -7.69
C TYR A 272 4.61 3.68 -6.30
N ARG A 273 4.16 4.40 -5.26
CA ARG A 273 4.19 3.92 -3.87
C ARG A 273 3.25 2.75 -3.65
N VAL A 274 2.03 2.84 -4.18
CA VAL A 274 0.97 1.90 -3.84
C VAL A 274 0.89 0.77 -4.85
N LEU A 275 0.79 1.06 -6.15
CA LEU A 275 0.64 -0.01 -7.15
C LEU A 275 1.97 -0.75 -7.41
N THR A 276 3.07 -0.02 -7.55
CA THR A 276 4.37 -0.62 -7.90
C THR A 276 5.13 -1.13 -6.69
N ASP A 277 5.42 -0.24 -5.74
CA ASP A 277 6.30 -0.52 -4.61
C ASP A 277 5.64 -1.32 -3.50
N PHE A 278 4.30 -1.31 -3.42
CA PHE A 278 3.53 -2.13 -2.50
C PHE A 278 2.86 -3.30 -3.22
N ALA A 279 1.81 -3.07 -4.02
CA ALA A 279 0.95 -4.13 -4.50
C ALA A 279 1.69 -5.13 -5.41
N ALA A 280 2.44 -4.64 -6.40
CA ALA A 280 3.22 -5.51 -7.28
C ALA A 280 4.37 -6.18 -6.52
N PHE A 281 5.09 -5.43 -5.67
CA PHE A 281 6.19 -5.97 -4.86
C PHE A 281 5.74 -7.07 -3.86
N MET A 282 4.51 -6.98 -3.37
CA MET A 282 3.89 -7.99 -2.50
C MET A 282 3.26 -9.15 -3.28
N GLY A 283 3.33 -9.16 -4.62
CA GLY A 283 2.73 -10.21 -5.45
C GLY A 283 1.21 -10.16 -5.50
N LEU A 284 0.60 -9.02 -5.21
CA LEU A 284 -0.85 -8.84 -5.17
C LEU A 284 -1.43 -8.49 -6.55
N VAL A 285 -0.61 -7.91 -7.42
CA VAL A 285 -0.99 -7.53 -8.78
C VAL A 285 0.14 -7.81 -9.75
N THR A 286 -0.19 -7.95 -11.03
CA THR A 286 0.73 -7.72 -12.13
C THR A 286 0.52 -6.32 -12.69
N LEU A 287 1.63 -5.71 -13.15
CA LEU A 287 1.62 -4.43 -13.84
C LEU A 287 2.19 -4.62 -15.25
N GLN A 288 1.35 -4.44 -16.26
CA GLN A 288 1.79 -4.42 -17.65
C GLN A 288 1.95 -2.98 -18.11
N ARG A 289 3.16 -2.60 -18.53
CA ARG A 289 3.44 -1.28 -19.06
C ARG A 289 2.69 -1.07 -20.38
N LEU A 290 1.95 0.03 -20.50
CA LEU A 290 1.14 0.36 -21.69
C LEU A 290 1.83 1.35 -22.63
N SER A 291 2.78 2.16 -22.12
CA SER A 291 3.55 3.11 -22.93
C SER A 291 4.99 3.22 -22.47
N ASP A 292 5.89 3.62 -23.37
CA ASP A 292 7.31 3.80 -23.08
C ASP A 292 7.66 5.20 -22.52
N ASP A 293 6.66 6.00 -22.18
CA ASP A 293 6.82 7.35 -21.64
C ASP A 293 7.58 7.36 -20.30
N LEU A 294 8.13 8.53 -19.95
CA LEU A 294 8.80 8.78 -18.66
C LEU A 294 7.87 8.52 -17.45
N THR A 295 6.56 8.74 -17.63
CA THR A 295 5.53 8.41 -16.64
C THR A 295 4.56 7.41 -17.27
N PRO A 296 4.95 6.13 -17.37
CA PRO A 296 4.16 5.16 -18.10
C PRO A 296 2.83 4.90 -17.40
N GLU A 297 1.84 4.56 -18.21
CA GLU A 297 0.59 3.97 -17.73
C GLU A 297 0.77 2.46 -17.61
N TYR A 298 0.05 1.87 -16.64
CA TYR A 298 0.05 0.42 -16.42
C TYR A 298 -1.35 -0.13 -16.52
N ALA A 299 -1.49 -1.30 -17.13
CA ALA A 299 -2.61 -2.19 -16.89
C ALA A 299 -2.34 -2.98 -15.60
N VAL A 300 -3.33 -3.07 -14.74
CA VAL A 300 -3.27 -3.68 -13.42
C VAL A 300 -4.25 -4.85 -13.39
N THR A 301 -3.74 -6.02 -13.03
CA THR A 301 -4.55 -7.22 -12.81
C THR A 301 -4.22 -7.80 -11.45
N ALA A 302 -5.24 -8.03 -10.62
CA ALA A 302 -5.05 -8.66 -9.32
C ALA A 302 -4.68 -10.15 -9.48
N LEU A 303 -3.70 -10.58 -8.70
CA LEU A 303 -3.26 -11.96 -8.62
C LEU A 303 -4.08 -12.71 -7.55
N PRO A 304 -4.18 -14.05 -7.63
CA PRO A 304 -4.91 -14.86 -6.64
C PRO A 304 -4.55 -14.54 -5.18
N LEU A 305 -3.28 -14.20 -4.93
CA LEU A 305 -2.76 -13.89 -3.60
C LEU A 305 -3.55 -12.79 -2.86
N VAL A 306 -4.06 -11.76 -3.53
CA VAL A 306 -4.85 -10.72 -2.83
C VAL A 306 -6.21 -11.24 -2.33
N PHE A 307 -6.78 -12.25 -3.02
CA PHE A 307 -8.04 -12.88 -2.63
C PHE A 307 -7.86 -13.91 -1.51
N GLU A 308 -6.65 -14.48 -1.41
CA GLU A 308 -6.26 -15.40 -0.33
C GLU A 308 -5.73 -14.68 0.91
N LEU A 309 -5.14 -13.48 0.75
CA LEU A 309 -4.49 -12.74 1.82
C LEU A 309 -5.48 -12.05 2.76
N VAL A 310 -6.58 -11.52 2.22
CA VAL A 310 -7.56 -10.75 2.99
C VAL A 310 -9.00 -11.13 2.67
N GLU A 311 -9.90 -10.93 3.63
CA GLU A 311 -11.34 -11.06 3.48
C GLU A 311 -11.99 -9.81 4.06
N PHE A 312 -12.72 -9.06 3.24
CA PHE A 312 -13.54 -7.91 3.69
C PHE A 312 -14.94 -8.38 4.06
N ARG A 313 -15.50 -7.80 5.12
CA ARG A 313 -16.79 -8.15 5.71
C ARG A 313 -17.74 -6.97 5.76
#